data_AF-A0A397VPN9-F1
#
_entry.id   AF-A0A397VPN9-F1
#
_cell.length_a   1.000
_cell.length_b   1.000
_cell.length_c   1.000
_cell.angle_alpha   90.00
_cell.angle_beta   90.00
_cell.angle_gamma   90.00
#
_symmetry.space_group_name_H-M   'P 1'
#
loop_
_entity.id
_entity.type
_entity.pdbx_description
1 polymer ?
#
loop_
_entity_poly.entity_id
_entity_poly.type
_entity_poly.pdbx_seq_one_letter_code
_entity_poly.pdbx_strand_id
1 'polypeptide(L)'
;MKKCWHSEPEKRPTANEIYEIFSEWKNNETILLELSESDKKLQNIKNEDMKINIDSLYKSNFILFNNAYQDSNLYKFEIPDIIDE
;
A
#
# COMPACT_ATOMS: atom_id res chain seq x y z
N MET A 1 -2.60 -11.23 -7.80
CA MET A 1 -3.35 -10.11 -7.18
C MET A 1 -4.86 -10.14 -7.40
N LYS A 2 -5.39 -10.42 -8.61
CA LYS A 2 -6.84 -10.39 -8.88
C LYS A 2 -7.73 -11.13 -7.85
N LYS A 3 -7.30 -12.32 -7.42
CA LYS A 3 -8.02 -13.11 -6.39
C LYS A 3 -8.11 -12.39 -5.03
N CYS A 4 -7.11 -11.60 -4.66
CA CYS A 4 -7.08 -10.84 -3.41
C CYS A 4 -8.12 -9.71 -3.38
N TRP A 5 -8.61 -9.29 -4.55
CA TRP A 5 -9.61 -8.22 -4.69
C TRP A 5 -10.99 -8.75 -5.07
N HIS A 6 -11.26 -10.03 -4.79
CA HIS A 6 -12.57 -10.58 -5.03
C HIS A 6 -13.63 -9.80 -4.21
N SER A 7 -14.77 -9.46 -4.84
CA SER A 7 -15.83 -8.67 -4.20
C SER A 7 -16.35 -9.36 -2.94
N GLU A 8 -16.59 -10.67 -3.03
CA GLU A 8 -16.91 -11.52 -1.87
C GLU A 8 -15.65 -11.82 -1.05
N PRO A 9 -15.62 -11.50 0.26
CA PRO A 9 -14.46 -11.71 1.12
C PRO A 9 -14.02 -13.18 1.25
N GLU A 10 -14.97 -14.11 1.31
CA GLU A 10 -14.70 -15.54 1.50
C GLU A 10 -13.98 -16.18 0.32
N LYS A 11 -14.05 -15.56 -0.86
CA LYS A 11 -13.34 -16.01 -2.07
C LYS A 11 -11.92 -15.43 -2.18
N ARG A 12 -11.52 -14.55 -1.25
CA ARG A 12 -10.15 -14.03 -1.19
C ARG A 12 -9.27 -15.10 -0.54
N PRO A 13 -8.02 -15.25 -1.02
CA PRO A 13 -7.07 -16.11 -0.35
C PRO A 13 -6.77 -15.58 1.06
N THR A 14 -6.55 -16.51 1.98
CA THR A 14 -6.06 -16.24 3.32
C THR A 14 -4.63 -15.70 3.28
N ALA A 15 -4.21 -15.06 4.37
CA ALA A 15 -2.83 -14.58 4.49
C ALA A 15 -1.80 -15.71 4.33
N ASN A 16 -2.10 -16.91 4.85
CA ASN A 16 -1.23 -18.07 4.73
C ASN A 16 -1.11 -18.55 3.29
N GLU A 17 -2.22 -18.65 2.55
CA GLU A 17 -2.16 -19.04 1.13
C GLU A 17 -1.36 -18.03 0.29
N ILE A 18 -1.48 -16.73 0.59
CA ILE A 18 -0.67 -15.70 -0.05
C ILE A 18 0.82 -15.87 0.29
N TYR A 19 1.13 -16.16 1.56
CA TYR A 19 2.51 -16.39 2.01
C TYR A 19 3.16 -17.57 1.29
N GLU A 20 2.45 -18.68 1.12
CA GLU A 20 2.95 -19.84 0.39
C GLU A 20 3.21 -19.51 -1.09
N ILE A 21 2.30 -18.79 -1.75
CA ILE A 21 2.49 -18.33 -3.14
C ILE A 21 3.76 -17.48 -3.26
N PHE A 22 3.97 -16.51 -2.36
CA PHE A 22 5.18 -15.68 -2.40
C PHE A 22 6.44 -16.46 -2.06
N SER A 23 6.35 -17.46 -1.19
CA SER A 23 7.48 -18.33 -0.86
C SER A 23 7.91 -19.18 -2.05
N GLU A 24 6.96 -19.67 -2.84
CA GLU A 24 7.24 -20.34 -4.12
C GLU A 24 7.91 -19.40 -5.13
N TRP A 25 7.37 -18.19 -5.30
CA TRP A 25 7.89 -17.23 -6.27
C TRP A 25 9.29 -16.74 -5.93
N LYS A 26 9.59 -16.59 -4.63
CA LYS A 26 10.88 -16.08 -4.14
C LYS A 26 12.08 -16.86 -4.67
N ASN A 27 11.92 -18.16 -4.91
CA ASN A 27 13.01 -19.03 -5.37
C ASN A 27 12.83 -19.49 -6.83
N ASN A 28 11.82 -18.98 -7.53
CA ASN A 28 11.53 -19.37 -8.90
C ASN A 28 12.14 -18.36 -9.90
N GLU A 29 13.27 -18.73 -10.48
CA GLU A 29 14.03 -17.86 -11.39
C GLU A 29 13.21 -17.36 -12.58
N THR A 30 12.32 -18.18 -13.16
CA THR A 30 11.53 -17.75 -14.32
C THR A 30 10.53 -16.66 -13.96
N ILE A 31 9.87 -16.78 -12.80
CA ILE A 31 8.94 -15.78 -12.28
C ILE A 31 9.68 -14.49 -11.96
N LEU A 32 10.85 -14.58 -11.32
CA LEU A 32 11.67 -13.40 -11.00
C LEU A 32 12.13 -12.66 -12.25
N LEU A 33 12.51 -13.38 -13.31
CA LEU A 33 12.88 -12.79 -14.60
C LEU A 33 11.69 -12.06 -15.26
N GLU A 34 10.52 -12.68 -15.29
CA GLU A 34 9.29 -12.06 -15.83
C GLU A 34 8.91 -10.78 -15.08
N LEU A 35 9.00 -10.81 -13.74
CA LEU A 35 8.74 -9.65 -12.89
C LEU A 35 9.74 -8.52 -13.17
N SER A 36 11.04 -8.83 -13.25
CA SER A 36 12.08 -7.84 -13.55
C SER A 36 11.88 -7.17 -14.91
N GLU A 37 11.47 -7.91 -15.93
CA GLU A 37 11.20 -7.35 -17.25
C GLU A 37 9.97 -6.43 -17.24
N SER A 38 8.94 -6.80 -16.48
CA SER A 38 7.74 -5.98 -16.29
C SER A 38 8.05 -4.66 -15.58
N ASP A 39 8.92 -4.68 -14.56
CA ASP A 39 9.36 -3.47 -13.86
C ASP A 39 10.10 -2.49 -14.78
N LYS A 40 10.94 -2.99 -15.69
CA LYS A 40 11.62 -2.16 -16.71
C LYS A 40 10.62 -1.47 -17.64
N LYS A 41 9.56 -2.17 -18.06
CA LYS A 41 8.49 -1.59 -18.89
C LYS A 41 7.76 -0.45 -18.17
N LEU A 42 7.54 -0.60 -16.86
CA LEU A 42 6.91 0.44 -16.04
C LEU A 42 7.77 1.70 -15.88
N GLN A 43 9.09 1.55 -15.75
CA GLN A 43 10.02 2.69 -15.66
C GLN A 43 10.00 3.55 -16.94
N ASN A 44 9.86 2.91 -18.11
CA ASN A 44 9.76 3.63 -19.38
C ASN A 44 8.51 4.52 -19.46
N ILE A 45 7.38 4.07 -18.89
CA ILE A 45 6.12 4.84 -18.86
C ILE A 45 6.22 6.04 -17.89
N LYS A 46 6.82 5.83 -16.71
CA LYS A 46 6.96 6.91 -15.70
C LYS A 46 7.78 8.10 -16.22
N ASN A 47 8.79 7.87 -17.06
CA ASN A 47 9.61 8.96 -17.58
C ASN A 47 8.84 9.93 -18.51
N GLU A 48 7.72 9.49 -19.11
CA GLU A 48 6.90 10.34 -19.98
C GLU A 48 5.84 11.14 -19.20
N ASP A 49 5.24 10.54 -18.16
CA ASP A 49 4.14 11.15 -17.38
C ASP A 49 4.59 11.94 -16.12
N MET A 50 5.80 11.68 -15.60
CA MET A 50 6.31 12.25 -14.34
C MET A 50 6.85 13.69 -14.49
N LYS A 51 6.41 14.44 -15.51
CA LYS A 51 6.62 15.89 -15.59
C LYS A 51 5.53 16.69 -14.83
N ILE A 52 4.48 16.03 -14.34
CA ILE A 52 3.43 16.66 -13.52
C ILE A 52 3.78 16.44 -12.04
N ASN A 53 4.13 17.55 -11.38
CA ASN A 53 4.63 17.63 -10.00
C ASN A 53 3.70 16.93 -8.97
N ILE A 54 4.16 15.77 -8.47
CA ILE A 54 3.49 14.89 -7.50
C ILE A 54 3.30 15.56 -6.12
N ASP A 55 4.05 16.62 -5.79
CA ASP A 55 3.96 17.30 -4.49
C ASP A 55 2.56 17.89 -4.20
N SER A 56 1.78 18.20 -5.25
CA SER A 56 0.44 18.77 -5.08
C SER A 56 -0.65 17.74 -4.78
N LEU A 57 -0.44 16.46 -5.13
CA LEU A 57 -1.45 15.39 -4.98
C LEU A 57 -1.35 14.66 -3.64
N TYR A 58 -0.19 14.69 -2.97
CA TYR A 58 0.01 13.97 -1.70
C TYR A 58 -0.20 14.83 -0.44
N LYS A 59 -0.46 16.13 -0.59
CA LYS A 59 -0.96 16.94 0.53
C LYS A 59 -2.45 16.65 0.73
N SER A 60 -2.73 15.58 1.47
CA SER A 60 -4.01 15.39 2.15
C SER A 60 -4.31 16.65 2.96
N ASN A 61 -5.34 17.40 2.58
CA ASN A 61 -5.91 18.43 3.44
C ASN A 61 -6.42 17.73 4.71
N PHE A 62 -5.72 17.94 5.83
CA PHE A 62 -6.10 17.38 7.12
C PHE A 62 -7.52 17.83 7.44
N ILE A 63 -8.48 16.89 7.42
CA ILE A 63 -9.83 17.18 7.86
C ILE A 63 -9.75 17.36 9.38
N LEU A 64 -9.86 18.61 9.85
CA LEU A 64 -9.94 18.92 11.27
C LEU A 64 -11.16 18.19 11.85
N PHE A 65 -10.91 17.26 12.77
CA PHE A 65 -11.95 16.49 13.45
C PHE A 65 -12.79 17.45 14.30
N ASN A 66 -14.05 17.66 13.92
CA ASN A 66 -14.99 18.41 14.74
C ASN A 66 -15.33 17.56 15.98
N ASN A 67 -15.11 18.11 17.18
CA ASN A 67 -15.38 17.49 18.49
C ASN A 67 -16.88 17.26 18.80
N ALA A 68 -17.74 17.07 17.79
CA ALA A 68 -19.18 16.92 17.96
C ALA A 68 -19.61 15.52 18.45
N TYR A 69 -18.70 14.56 18.53
CA TYR A 69 -18.94 13.23 19.11
C TYR A 69 -18.12 13.07 20.39
N GLN A 70 -18.61 13.68 21.47
CA GLN A 70 -18.27 13.24 22.83
C GLN A 70 -19.18 12.06 23.18
N ASP A 71 -18.89 10.87 22.66
CA ASP A 71 -19.10 9.66 23.45
C ASP A 71 -18.41 8.43 22.84
N SER A 72 -17.98 7.53 23.73
CA SER A 72 -17.22 6.29 23.52
C SER A 72 -15.70 6.43 23.39
N ASN A 73 -15.04 6.56 24.55
CA ASN A 73 -13.80 5.86 24.96
C ASN A 73 -12.79 5.45 23.86
N LEU A 74 -12.42 6.36 22.97
CA LEU A 74 -11.23 6.20 22.17
C LEU A 74 -10.04 6.56 23.05
N TYR A 75 -9.22 5.56 23.37
CA TYR A 75 -7.90 5.77 23.98
C TYR A 75 -7.23 6.94 23.27
N LYS A 76 -6.99 8.00 24.03
CA LYS A 76 -6.17 9.13 23.62
C LYS A 76 -4.81 8.55 23.26
N PHE A 77 -4.55 8.39 21.96
CA PHE A 77 -3.23 8.01 21.47
C PHE A 77 -2.35 9.24 21.68
N GLU A 78 -1.67 9.29 22.82
CA GLU A 78 -0.62 10.26 23.08
C GLU A 78 0.59 9.84 22.25
N ILE A 79 0.80 10.52 21.12
CA ILE A 79 2.04 10.41 20.35
C ILE A 79 3.11 11.12 21.18
N PRO A 80 4.16 10.43 21.65
CA PRO A 80 5.23 11.10 22.38
C PRO A 80 5.92 12.09 21.45
N ASP A 81 6.18 13.29 21.95
CA ASP A 81 7.02 14.28 21.27
C ASP A 81 8.37 13.61 20.94
N ILE A 82 8.72 13.62 19.66
CA ILE A 82 10.05 13.23 19.20
C ILE A 82 10.99 14.29 19.79
N ILE A 83 11.80 13.87 20.77
CA ILE A 83 12.87 14.70 21.32
C ILE A 83 13.92 14.80 20.22
N ASP A 84 13.98 15.95 19.55
CA ASP A 84 15.12 16.32 18.72
C ASP A 84 16.33 16.51 19.65
N GLU A 85 17.42 15.79 19.34
CA GLU A 85 18.72 15.80 20.05
C GLU A 85 19.40 17.19 20.03
#